data_AF-A0A0A5G1G4-F1
#
_entry.id   AF-A0A0A5G1G4-F1
#
_cell.length_a   1.000
_cell.length_b   1.000
_cell.length_c   1.000
_cell.angle_alpha   90.00
_cell.angle_beta   90.00
_cell.angle_gamma   90.00
#
_symmetry.space_group_name_H-M   'P 1'
#
loop_
_entity.id
_entity.type
_entity.pdbx_description
1 polymer ?
#
loop_
_entity_poly.entity_id
_entity_poly.type
_entity_poly.pdbx_seq_one_letter_code
_entity_poly.pdbx_strand_id
1 'polypeptide(L)'
;MKQFTRILLYVCVCVVVVGAGYLGYEKEKDTTSTDSNIIPVHASWGDEAKDVKSLIKESDLVVVGKMTEQMASYQPFENYEDTFTDAKFTVGEIIKGDISSKEVVISQYGGERKDGKVEVFESLPLMEKDTSYLLFLTKIEDDTNRDGKYQTTGGPQGYYTLLNNSNFSTFALDDFEINGTVNGEINEKVENTSIAELRSMVTIQND
;
A
#
# COMPACT_ATOMS: atom_id res chain seq x y z
N MET A 1 33.25 -33.09 59.46
CA MET A 1 32.46 -31.92 58.99
C MET A 1 32.57 -31.89 57.48
N LYS A 2 31.95 -32.88 56.83
CA LYS A 2 30.51 -32.99 56.59
C LYS A 2 30.18 -32.08 55.41
N GLN A 3 30.12 -32.58 54.18
CA GLN A 3 28.93 -33.22 53.58
C GLN A 3 27.61 -32.41 53.69
N PHE A 4 27.57 -31.31 54.44
CA PHE A 4 26.45 -30.37 54.53
C PHE A 4 26.51 -29.29 53.45
N THR A 5 27.70 -28.98 52.92
CA THR A 5 27.86 -27.89 51.93
C THR A 5 27.37 -28.26 50.53
N ARG A 6 27.25 -29.56 50.21
CA ARG A 6 26.75 -30.02 48.89
C ARG A 6 25.23 -30.21 48.83
N ILE A 7 24.56 -30.35 49.99
CA ILE A 7 23.08 -30.43 50.06
C ILE A 7 22.46 -29.04 49.92
N LEU A 8 23.13 -27.99 50.39
CA LEU A 8 22.67 -26.61 50.18
C LEU A 8 22.73 -26.17 48.70
N LEU A 9 23.54 -26.86 47.88
CA LEU A 9 23.66 -26.62 46.44
C LEU A 9 22.46 -27.20 45.64
N TYR A 10 21.71 -28.15 46.21
CA TYR A 10 20.59 -28.81 45.51
C TYR A 10 19.21 -28.24 45.85
N VAL A 11 19.04 -27.62 47.02
CA VAL A 11 17.74 -27.05 47.43
C VAL A 11 17.48 -25.67 46.80
N CYS A 12 18.50 -24.91 46.43
CA CYS A 12 18.31 -23.65 45.70
C CYS A 12 18.00 -23.83 44.20
N VAL A 13 18.38 -24.96 43.60
CA VAL A 13 18.16 -25.18 42.15
C VAL A 13 16.73 -25.70 41.87
N CYS A 14 16.08 -26.38 42.81
CA CYS A 14 14.71 -26.86 42.59
C CYS A 14 13.61 -25.81 42.83
N VAL A 15 13.90 -24.68 43.50
CA VAL A 15 12.90 -23.61 43.69
C VAL A 15 12.84 -22.66 42.49
N VAL A 16 13.89 -22.59 41.67
CA VAL A 16 13.88 -21.80 40.43
C VAL A 16 13.17 -22.53 39.28
N VAL A 17 13.13 -23.86 39.30
CA VAL A 17 12.54 -24.66 38.21
C VAL A 17 11.03 -24.90 38.38
N VAL A 18 10.46 -24.73 39.58
CA VAL A 18 9.00 -24.88 39.81
C VAL A 18 8.24 -23.55 39.75
N GLY A 19 8.94 -22.40 39.79
CA GLY A 19 8.33 -21.08 39.58
C GLY A 19 8.08 -20.70 38.12
N ALA A 20 8.53 -21.52 37.16
CA ALA A 20 8.45 -21.22 35.72
C ALA A 20 7.25 -21.90 35.00
N GLY A 21 6.35 -22.57 35.73
CA GLY A 21 5.34 -23.46 35.15
C GLY A 21 3.87 -23.08 35.33
N TYR A 22 3.52 -21.90 35.86
CA TYR A 22 2.13 -21.63 36.25
C TYR A 22 1.55 -20.22 36.00
N LEU A 23 2.13 -19.43 35.08
CA LEU A 23 1.50 -18.20 34.59
C LEU A 23 1.61 -18.10 33.06
N GLY A 24 1.27 -19.18 32.37
CA GLY A 24 0.89 -19.15 30.96
C GLY A 24 -0.62 -19.17 30.87
N TYR A 25 -1.23 -17.98 30.80
CA TYR A 25 -2.49 -17.66 30.10
C TYR A 25 -2.82 -16.17 30.36
N GLU A 26 -1.89 -15.27 30.07
CA GLU A 26 -2.31 -13.90 29.71
C GLU A 26 -2.61 -13.91 28.22
N LYS A 27 -3.91 -13.99 27.96
CA LYS A 27 -4.56 -13.65 26.69
C LYS A 27 -3.83 -12.45 26.09
N GLU A 28 -3.24 -12.66 24.93
CA GLU A 28 -2.67 -11.63 24.07
C GLU A 28 -3.71 -10.52 23.95
N LYS A 29 -3.52 -9.48 24.76
CA LYS A 29 -4.30 -8.27 24.67
C LYS A 29 -3.76 -7.61 23.44
N ASP A 30 -4.54 -7.69 22.36
CA ASP A 30 -4.49 -6.80 21.21
C ASP A 30 -3.94 -5.46 21.68
N THR A 31 -2.68 -5.22 21.40
CA THR A 31 -2.02 -3.96 21.78
C THR A 31 -2.38 -2.99 20.67
N THR A 32 -3.66 -2.64 20.61
CA THR A 32 -4.11 -1.38 20.00
C THR A 32 -3.53 -0.29 20.89
N SER A 33 -2.26 0.00 20.64
CA SER A 33 -1.65 1.27 20.99
C SER A 33 -2.52 2.32 20.29
N THR A 34 -3.46 2.90 21.04
CA THR A 34 -4.25 4.02 20.54
C THR A 34 -3.29 5.19 20.42
N ASP A 35 -2.60 5.30 19.29
CA ASP A 35 -2.11 6.59 18.83
C ASP A 35 -3.36 7.45 18.68
N SER A 36 -3.59 8.36 19.64
CA SER A 36 -4.83 9.11 19.78
C SER A 36 -5.17 10.02 18.59
N ASN A 37 -4.29 10.04 17.59
CA ASN A 37 -4.34 10.95 16.45
C ASN A 37 -4.58 10.21 15.12
N ILE A 38 -4.65 8.87 15.09
CA ILE A 38 -4.96 8.12 13.85
C ILE A 38 -6.45 7.81 13.78
N ILE A 39 -7.07 8.15 12.65
CA ILE A 39 -8.44 7.75 12.28
C ILE A 39 -8.33 6.64 11.23
N PRO A 40 -8.55 5.37 11.59
CA PRO A 40 -8.66 4.31 10.61
C PRO A 40 -9.97 4.49 9.82
N VAL A 41 -9.88 4.44 8.50
CA VAL A 41 -11.03 4.55 7.60
C VAL A 41 -11.21 3.23 6.86
N HIS A 42 -12.39 2.63 7.03
CA HIS A 42 -12.83 1.48 6.26
C HIS A 42 -13.72 1.95 5.11
N ALA A 43 -13.19 1.91 3.89
CA ALA A 43 -13.92 2.27 2.69
C ALA A 43 -14.60 1.04 2.06
N SER A 44 -15.82 1.24 1.55
CA SER A 44 -16.43 0.33 0.57
C SER A 44 -16.07 0.84 -0.81
N TRP A 45 -15.20 0.11 -1.49
CA TRP A 45 -14.83 0.42 -2.87
C TRP A 45 -15.94 0.00 -3.84
N GLY A 46 -15.91 0.53 -5.06
CA GLY A 46 -16.84 0.12 -6.12
C GLY A 46 -16.68 -1.36 -6.50
N ASP A 47 -17.49 -1.82 -7.45
CA ASP A 47 -17.42 -3.19 -7.94
C ASP A 47 -16.01 -3.55 -8.40
N GLU A 48 -15.61 -4.80 -8.10
CA GLU A 48 -14.33 -5.33 -8.55
C GLU A 48 -14.31 -5.48 -10.08
N ALA A 49 -13.20 -5.11 -10.70
CA ALA A 49 -13.01 -5.33 -12.13
C ALA A 49 -13.06 -6.83 -12.43
N LYS A 50 -13.80 -7.21 -13.48
CA LYS A 50 -14.04 -8.63 -13.83
C LYS A 50 -12.77 -9.38 -14.18
N ASP A 51 -11.85 -8.69 -14.83
CA ASP A 51 -10.56 -9.20 -15.27
C ASP A 51 -9.56 -8.06 -15.47
N VAL A 52 -8.27 -8.41 -15.61
CA VAL A 52 -7.17 -7.45 -15.79
C VAL A 52 -7.40 -6.57 -17.02
N LYS A 53 -8.00 -7.12 -18.09
CA LYS A 53 -8.31 -6.36 -19.31
C LYS A 53 -9.34 -5.27 -19.05
N SER A 54 -10.33 -5.54 -18.22
CA SER A 54 -11.37 -4.58 -17.83
C SER A 54 -10.75 -3.47 -16.97
N LEU A 55 -9.88 -3.82 -16.01
CA LEU A 55 -9.14 -2.82 -15.22
C LEU A 55 -8.24 -1.93 -16.09
N ILE A 56 -7.49 -2.52 -17.03
CA ILE A 56 -6.71 -1.78 -18.04
C ILE A 56 -7.62 -0.85 -18.84
N LYS A 57 -8.78 -1.36 -19.30
CA LYS A 57 -9.72 -0.60 -20.13
C LYS A 57 -10.26 0.62 -19.39
N GLU A 58 -10.61 0.46 -18.12
CA GLU A 58 -11.18 1.50 -17.25
C GLU A 58 -10.15 2.54 -16.78
N SER A 59 -8.86 2.22 -16.87
CA SER A 59 -7.78 3.14 -16.48
C SER A 59 -7.39 4.06 -17.64
N ASP A 60 -7.23 5.35 -17.41
CA ASP A 60 -6.70 6.28 -18.43
C ASP A 60 -5.19 6.13 -18.63
N LEU A 61 -4.49 5.73 -17.57
CA LEU A 61 -3.04 5.59 -17.54
C LEU A 61 -2.68 4.32 -16.75
N VAL A 62 -1.77 3.50 -17.29
CA VAL A 62 -1.17 2.36 -16.57
C VAL A 62 0.33 2.52 -16.64
N VAL A 63 1.00 2.62 -15.50
CA VAL A 63 2.41 3.02 -15.42
C VAL A 63 3.19 2.22 -14.38
N VAL A 64 4.49 2.08 -14.64
CA VAL A 64 5.48 1.71 -13.64
C VAL A 64 6.36 2.90 -13.35
N GLY A 65 6.61 3.15 -12.08
CA GLY A 65 7.43 4.28 -11.66
C GLY A 65 7.70 4.29 -10.18
N LYS A 66 8.13 5.44 -9.70
CA LYS A 66 8.61 5.62 -8.33
C LYS A 66 7.98 6.85 -7.69
N MET A 67 7.51 6.70 -6.46
CA MET A 67 7.06 7.82 -5.65
C MET A 67 8.28 8.62 -5.17
N THR A 68 8.28 9.94 -5.40
CA THR A 68 9.43 10.81 -5.10
C THR A 68 9.16 11.80 -3.97
N GLU A 69 7.93 12.29 -3.83
CA GLU A 69 7.58 13.29 -2.83
C GLU A 69 6.12 13.13 -2.39
N GLN A 70 5.89 13.09 -1.08
CA GLN A 70 4.56 13.30 -0.50
C GLN A 70 4.36 14.80 -0.33
N MET A 71 3.30 15.33 -0.90
CA MET A 71 2.94 16.74 -0.80
C MET A 71 2.01 16.98 0.40
N ALA A 72 1.55 18.22 0.59
CA ALA A 72 0.65 18.57 1.68
C ALA A 72 -0.75 17.95 1.49
N SER A 73 -1.36 17.56 2.61
CA SER A 73 -2.76 17.11 2.66
C SER A 73 -3.74 18.26 2.48
N TYR A 74 -4.92 17.95 1.94
CA TYR A 74 -6.01 18.91 1.73
C TYR A 74 -7.38 18.23 1.76
N GLN A 75 -8.42 19.04 1.97
CA GLN A 75 -9.82 18.63 1.91
C GLN A 75 -10.49 19.40 0.77
N PRO A 76 -10.69 18.75 -0.40
CA PRO A 76 -11.12 19.42 -1.64
C PRO A 76 -12.61 19.75 -1.65
N PHE A 77 -13.42 19.05 -0.86
CA PHE A 77 -14.88 19.16 -0.86
C PHE A 77 -15.36 19.96 0.35
N GLU A 78 -16.25 20.93 0.11
CA GLU A 78 -16.92 21.63 1.20
C GLU A 78 -17.88 20.69 1.94
N ASN A 79 -17.82 20.69 3.27
CA ASN A 79 -18.63 19.84 4.16
C ASN A 79 -18.39 18.33 4.04
N TYR A 80 -17.32 17.91 3.36
CA TYR A 80 -16.82 16.54 3.41
C TYR A 80 -15.52 16.51 4.20
N GLU A 81 -15.37 15.54 5.08
CA GLU A 81 -14.19 15.48 5.96
C GLU A 81 -13.01 14.73 5.34
N ASP A 82 -13.23 14.00 4.24
CA ASP A 82 -12.20 13.20 3.60
C ASP A 82 -10.98 14.05 3.22
N THR A 83 -9.86 13.58 3.72
CA THR A 83 -8.55 14.15 3.46
C THR A 83 -7.90 13.43 2.31
N PHE A 84 -7.20 14.19 1.49
CA PHE A 84 -6.40 13.68 0.39
C PHE A 84 -4.97 14.16 0.54
N THR A 85 -4.02 13.36 0.06
CA THR A 85 -2.62 13.79 -0.06
C THR A 85 -2.12 13.54 -1.46
N ASP A 86 -1.58 14.58 -2.08
CA ASP A 86 -0.92 14.45 -3.38
C ASP A 86 0.45 13.78 -3.22
N ALA A 87 0.79 12.92 -4.17
CA ALA A 87 2.14 12.38 -4.33
C ALA A 87 2.67 12.70 -5.72
N LYS A 88 3.92 13.15 -5.78
CA LYS A 88 4.67 13.21 -7.04
C LYS A 88 5.22 11.85 -7.38
N PHE A 89 4.95 11.43 -8.60
CA PHE A 89 5.31 10.13 -9.11
C PHE A 89 6.09 10.27 -10.40
N THR A 90 7.32 9.76 -10.42
CA THR A 90 8.14 9.72 -11.63
C THR A 90 7.85 8.44 -12.38
N VAL A 91 7.25 8.60 -13.54
CA VAL A 91 6.96 7.54 -14.50
C VAL A 91 8.25 7.11 -15.18
N GLY A 92 8.57 5.83 -15.05
CA GLY A 92 9.67 5.24 -15.80
C GLY A 92 9.21 4.45 -17.00
N GLU A 93 8.01 3.89 -16.93
CA GLU A 93 7.37 3.21 -18.05
C GLU A 93 5.87 3.48 -18.11
N ILE A 94 5.38 3.61 -19.33
CA ILE A 94 3.96 3.70 -19.67
C ILE A 94 3.55 2.39 -20.35
N ILE A 95 2.59 1.68 -19.74
CA ILE A 95 1.97 0.46 -20.27
C ILE A 95 0.74 0.83 -21.11
N LYS A 96 -0.08 1.77 -20.62
CA LYS A 96 -1.25 2.34 -21.31
C LYS A 96 -1.31 3.84 -21.08
N GLY A 97 -1.77 4.59 -22.08
CA GLY A 97 -2.05 6.02 -21.98
C GLY A 97 -0.95 6.86 -22.62
N ASP A 98 -1.13 8.17 -22.59
CA ASP A 98 -0.13 9.13 -23.06
C ASP A 98 -0.03 10.29 -22.06
N ILE A 99 1.19 10.69 -21.76
CA ILE A 99 1.48 11.78 -20.83
C ILE A 99 2.58 12.67 -21.41
N SER A 100 2.41 13.97 -21.24
CA SER A 100 3.36 14.98 -21.75
C SER A 100 4.62 15.12 -20.89
N SER A 101 4.58 14.58 -19.67
CA SER A 101 5.66 14.66 -18.67
C SER A 101 5.96 13.28 -18.10
N LYS A 102 7.21 13.03 -17.72
CA LYS A 102 7.60 11.85 -16.93
C LYS A 102 7.21 11.95 -15.46
N GLU A 103 6.58 13.05 -15.06
CA GLU A 103 6.09 13.25 -13.71
C GLU A 103 4.57 13.46 -13.75
N VAL A 104 3.86 12.74 -12.89
CA VAL A 104 2.43 12.89 -12.67
C VAL A 104 2.14 13.11 -11.18
N VAL A 105 1.00 13.69 -10.88
CA VAL A 105 0.52 13.86 -9.50
C VAL A 105 -0.63 12.90 -9.25
N ILE A 106 -0.51 12.13 -8.18
CA ILE A 106 -1.53 11.17 -7.75
C ILE A 106 -2.20 11.72 -6.48
N SER A 107 -3.50 11.94 -6.54
CA SER A 107 -4.34 12.32 -5.41
C SER A 107 -4.75 11.05 -4.65
N GLN A 108 -4.21 10.86 -3.45
CA GLN A 108 -4.41 9.67 -2.63
C GLN A 108 -5.43 9.95 -1.53
N TYR A 109 -6.18 8.94 -1.12
CA TYR A 109 -7.06 9.01 0.05
C TYR A 109 -6.24 8.98 1.35
N GLY A 110 -6.65 9.78 2.33
CA GLY A 110 -6.02 9.89 3.64
C GLY A 110 -5.04 11.05 3.77
N GLY A 111 -4.35 11.08 4.91
CA GLY A 111 -3.39 12.13 5.27
C GLY A 111 -3.80 12.98 6.47
N GLU A 112 -3.09 14.07 6.68
CA GLU A 112 -3.27 14.93 7.85
C GLU A 112 -4.43 15.92 7.66
N ARG A 113 -5.39 15.85 8.59
CA ARG A 113 -6.50 16.80 8.72
C ARG A 113 -6.03 18.09 9.38
N LYS A 114 -6.82 19.15 9.20
CA LYS A 114 -6.60 20.47 9.84
C LYS A 114 -6.59 20.42 11.38
N ASP A 115 -7.24 19.42 12.00
CA ASP A 115 -7.26 19.21 13.46
C ASP A 115 -6.07 18.39 13.97
N GLY A 116 -5.10 18.06 13.10
CA GLY A 116 -3.88 17.32 13.43
C GLY A 116 -4.07 15.80 13.52
N LYS A 117 -5.26 15.29 13.18
CA LYS A 117 -5.50 13.85 13.06
C LYS A 117 -5.08 13.35 11.69
N VAL A 118 -4.70 12.08 11.59
CA VAL A 118 -4.26 11.43 10.36
C VAL A 118 -5.29 10.38 9.95
N GLU A 119 -5.90 10.55 8.79
CA GLU A 119 -6.78 9.56 8.17
C GLU A 119 -5.94 8.51 7.45
N VAL A 120 -6.15 7.24 7.79
CA VAL A 120 -5.43 6.12 7.20
C VAL A 120 -6.43 5.11 6.67
N PHE A 121 -6.31 4.80 5.38
CA PHE A 121 -7.10 3.78 4.70
C PHE A 121 -6.28 2.48 4.65
N GLU A 122 -6.62 1.50 5.50
CA GLU A 122 -5.85 0.25 5.61
C GLU A 122 -5.76 -0.51 4.28
N SER A 123 -6.83 -0.48 3.49
CA SER A 123 -6.89 -1.15 2.18
C SER A 123 -6.15 -0.40 1.06
N LEU A 124 -5.85 0.88 1.25
CA LEU A 124 -5.20 1.74 0.27
C LEU A 124 -4.30 2.76 1.00
N PRO A 125 -3.16 2.30 1.56
CA PRO A 125 -2.25 3.18 2.28
C PRO A 125 -1.66 4.23 1.34
N LEU A 126 -1.22 5.36 1.92
CA LEU A 126 -0.43 6.35 1.19
C LEU A 126 0.87 5.69 0.67
N MET A 127 1.28 6.07 -0.53
CA MET A 127 2.54 5.64 -1.13
C MET A 127 3.72 6.07 -0.26
N GLU A 128 4.68 5.17 -0.16
CA GLU A 128 5.93 5.39 0.54
C GLU A 128 6.94 6.07 -0.37
N LYS A 129 7.66 7.02 0.19
CA LYS A 129 8.74 7.69 -0.51
C LYS A 129 9.81 6.69 -0.91
N ASP A 130 10.28 6.87 -2.14
CA ASP A 130 11.32 6.05 -2.75
C ASP A 130 10.93 4.60 -3.07
N THR A 131 9.64 4.28 -3.00
CA THR A 131 9.09 2.96 -3.37
C THR A 131 8.62 2.94 -4.83
N SER A 132 8.80 1.79 -5.49
CA SER A 132 8.37 1.57 -6.87
C SER A 132 6.98 0.93 -6.92
N TYR A 133 6.17 1.36 -7.88
CA TYR A 133 4.77 0.94 -7.99
C TYR A 133 4.41 0.63 -9.43
N LEU A 134 3.49 -0.33 -9.58
CA LEU A 134 2.64 -0.49 -10.76
C LEU A 134 1.27 0.12 -10.41
N LEU A 135 0.85 1.10 -11.19
CA LEU A 135 -0.38 1.85 -10.94
C LEU A 135 -1.30 1.83 -12.15
N PHE A 136 -2.57 1.54 -11.87
CA PHE A 136 -3.69 1.72 -12.78
C PHE A 136 -4.42 2.97 -12.33
N LEU A 137 -4.49 3.96 -13.21
CA LEU A 137 -4.86 5.32 -12.86
C LEU A 137 -6.02 5.83 -13.72
N THR A 138 -7.01 6.42 -13.07
CA THR A 138 -8.06 7.23 -13.70
C THR A 138 -7.69 8.69 -13.56
N LYS A 139 -7.87 9.47 -14.62
CA LYS A 139 -7.69 10.91 -14.60
C LYS A 139 -8.89 11.56 -13.90
N ILE A 140 -8.61 12.49 -13.02
CA ILE A 140 -9.64 13.24 -12.30
C ILE A 140 -10.06 14.42 -13.16
N GLU A 141 -11.34 14.49 -13.47
CA GLU A 141 -11.98 15.60 -14.18
C GLU A 141 -13.15 16.10 -13.31
N ASP A 142 -12.84 16.99 -12.38
CA ASP A 142 -13.80 17.58 -11.44
C ASP A 142 -13.56 19.10 -11.29
N ASP A 143 -14.38 19.78 -10.50
CA ASP A 143 -14.27 21.24 -10.27
C ASP A 143 -13.46 21.59 -9.01
N THR A 144 -12.64 20.64 -8.53
CA THR A 144 -11.83 20.82 -7.33
C THR A 144 -10.36 21.05 -7.67
N ASN A 145 -9.53 21.25 -6.64
CA ASN A 145 -8.08 21.31 -6.82
C ASN A 145 -7.45 19.96 -7.23
N ARG A 146 -8.25 18.90 -7.43
CA ARG A 146 -7.84 17.58 -7.93
C ARG A 146 -7.91 17.47 -9.45
N ASP A 147 -8.57 18.41 -10.12
CA ASP A 147 -8.71 18.42 -11.57
C ASP A 147 -7.35 18.26 -12.28
N GLY A 148 -7.32 17.38 -13.27
CA GLY A 148 -6.12 17.05 -14.05
C GLY A 148 -5.09 16.15 -13.35
N LYS A 149 -5.28 15.80 -12.07
CA LYS A 149 -4.47 14.78 -11.38
C LYS A 149 -4.98 13.38 -11.69
N TYR A 150 -4.30 12.38 -11.13
CA TYR A 150 -4.72 10.97 -11.21
C TYR A 150 -5.13 10.42 -9.86
N GLN A 151 -5.96 9.38 -9.86
CA GLN A 151 -6.25 8.54 -8.69
C GLN A 151 -6.19 7.06 -9.12
N THR A 152 -6.10 6.14 -8.16
CA THR A 152 -6.11 4.72 -8.48
C THR A 152 -7.47 4.27 -9.01
N THR A 153 -7.44 3.54 -10.13
CA THR A 153 -8.64 2.92 -10.70
C THR A 153 -9.14 1.84 -9.76
N GLY A 154 -10.43 1.89 -9.38
CA GLY A 154 -11.03 0.87 -8.50
C GLY A 154 -10.49 0.84 -7.07
N GLY A 155 -9.79 1.90 -6.62
CA GLY A 155 -9.22 1.97 -5.28
C GLY A 155 -8.00 1.04 -5.13
N PRO A 156 -8.02 0.05 -4.21
CA PRO A 156 -6.93 -0.91 -4.00
C PRO A 156 -6.57 -1.74 -5.23
N GLN A 157 -7.53 -1.97 -6.12
CA GLN A 157 -7.35 -2.78 -7.33
C GLN A 157 -6.39 -2.12 -8.33
N GLY A 158 -6.16 -0.82 -8.23
CA GLY A 158 -5.25 -0.10 -9.11
C GLY A 158 -3.89 0.20 -8.49
N TYR A 159 -3.59 -0.40 -7.34
CA TYR A 159 -2.44 -0.07 -6.52
C TYR A 159 -1.60 -1.31 -6.21
N TYR A 160 -0.37 -1.35 -6.73
CA TYR A 160 0.56 -2.46 -6.50
C TYR A 160 1.97 -1.96 -6.20
N THR A 161 2.55 -2.50 -5.13
CA THR A 161 3.96 -2.27 -4.80
C THR A 161 4.82 -3.25 -5.59
N LEU A 162 5.97 -2.79 -6.07
CA LEU A 162 6.94 -3.63 -6.76
C LEU A 162 8.10 -3.97 -5.81
N LEU A 163 8.27 -5.25 -5.48
CA LEU A 163 9.31 -5.75 -4.59
C LEU A 163 10.53 -6.28 -5.41
N ASN A 164 11.75 -6.05 -4.88
CA ASN A 164 13.09 -6.45 -5.43
C ASN A 164 13.62 -5.65 -6.65
N ASN A 165 14.93 -5.60 -6.98
CA ASN A 165 16.12 -5.34 -6.16
C ASN A 165 17.03 -4.32 -6.89
N SER A 166 17.31 -3.19 -6.23
CA SER A 166 18.44 -2.28 -6.48
C SER A 166 18.77 -1.93 -7.96
N ASN A 167 17.86 -1.21 -8.61
CA ASN A 167 18.12 -0.02 -9.44
C ASN A 167 17.15 0.04 -10.62
N PHE A 168 16.30 1.06 -10.61
CA PHE A 168 15.45 1.45 -11.73
C PHE A 168 16.25 1.78 -13.02
N SER A 169 17.59 1.79 -12.96
CA SER A 169 18.47 2.14 -14.08
C SER A 169 18.61 1.06 -15.15
N THR A 170 18.13 -0.16 -14.91
CA THR A 170 18.17 -1.26 -15.89
C THR A 170 16.78 -1.86 -16.05
N PHE A 171 16.17 -1.57 -17.20
CA PHE A 171 14.81 -1.86 -17.64
C PHE A 171 14.46 -3.36 -17.79
N ALA A 172 15.07 -4.26 -17.01
CA ALA A 172 14.58 -5.64 -16.89
C ALA A 172 13.40 -5.62 -15.90
N LEU A 173 12.25 -5.13 -16.38
CA LEU A 173 11.00 -5.05 -15.61
C LEU A 173 10.34 -6.42 -15.38
N ASP A 174 10.96 -7.48 -15.89
CA ASP A 174 10.49 -8.86 -15.77
C ASP A 174 10.85 -9.50 -14.41
N ASP A 175 11.66 -8.83 -13.60
CA ASP A 175 12.17 -9.36 -12.31
C ASP A 175 11.45 -8.78 -11.07
N PHE A 176 10.44 -7.91 -11.25
CA PHE A 176 9.69 -7.35 -10.14
C PHE A 176 8.58 -8.31 -9.68
N GLU A 177 8.50 -8.51 -8.38
CA GLU A 177 7.33 -9.12 -7.75
C GLU A 177 6.27 -8.04 -7.54
N ILE A 178 5.09 -8.25 -8.12
CA ILE A 178 3.93 -7.36 -7.97
C ILE A 178 3.17 -7.79 -6.72
N ASN A 179 2.90 -6.85 -5.81
CA ASN A 179 2.20 -7.12 -4.56
C ASN A 179 1.06 -6.11 -4.34
N GLY A 180 -0.17 -6.59 -4.23
CA GLY A 180 -1.34 -5.79 -3.90
C GLY A 180 -1.45 -5.47 -2.41
N THR A 181 -2.34 -4.54 -2.07
CA THR A 181 -2.59 -4.14 -0.66
C THR A 181 -3.71 -4.93 0.00
N VAL A 182 -4.54 -5.60 -0.80
CA VAL A 182 -5.68 -6.39 -0.34
C VAL A 182 -5.78 -7.68 -1.12
N ASN A 183 -6.34 -8.70 -0.49
CA ASN A 183 -6.73 -9.93 -1.17
C ASN A 183 -7.99 -9.66 -2.01
N GLY A 184 -7.98 -10.12 -3.26
CA GLY A 184 -9.08 -9.97 -4.21
C GLY A 184 -8.78 -10.77 -5.46
N GLU A 185 -9.82 -11.23 -6.17
CA GLU A 185 -9.64 -12.06 -7.35
C GLU A 185 -8.88 -11.30 -8.44
N ILE A 186 -9.13 -10.00 -8.59
CA ILE A 186 -8.40 -9.14 -9.52
C ILE A 186 -6.96 -8.90 -9.08
N ASN A 187 -6.73 -8.70 -7.77
CA ASN A 187 -5.40 -8.47 -7.22
C ASN A 187 -4.51 -9.69 -7.47
N GLU A 188 -5.00 -10.89 -7.13
CA GLU A 188 -4.29 -12.14 -7.41
C GLU A 188 -3.99 -12.30 -8.92
N LYS A 189 -4.93 -11.94 -9.80
CA LYS A 189 -4.70 -12.01 -11.25
C LYS A 189 -3.58 -11.06 -11.70
N VAL A 190 -3.53 -9.84 -11.19
CA VAL A 190 -2.49 -8.86 -11.55
C VAL A 190 -1.13 -9.28 -10.97
N GLU A 191 -1.09 -9.75 -9.72
CA GLU A 191 0.14 -10.24 -9.07
C GLU A 191 0.78 -11.41 -9.84
N ASN A 192 -0.06 -12.25 -10.46
CA ASN A 192 0.38 -13.37 -11.30
C ASN A 192 0.64 -12.99 -12.77
N THR A 193 0.53 -11.71 -13.15
CA THR A 193 0.75 -11.23 -14.52
C THR A 193 2.07 -10.46 -14.61
N SER A 194 2.91 -10.78 -15.60
CA SER A 194 4.12 -10.00 -15.88
C SER A 194 3.81 -8.64 -16.52
N ILE A 195 4.72 -7.67 -16.37
CA ILE A 195 4.61 -6.36 -17.06
C ILE A 195 4.52 -6.54 -18.58
N ALA A 196 5.27 -7.49 -19.15
CA ALA A 196 5.22 -7.80 -20.58
C ALA A 196 3.83 -8.30 -21.02
N GLU A 197 3.19 -9.16 -20.22
CA GLU A 197 1.83 -9.61 -20.47
C GLU A 197 0.83 -8.46 -20.40
N LEU A 198 0.94 -7.57 -19.41
CA LEU A 198 0.09 -6.37 -19.32
C LEU A 198 0.18 -5.51 -20.59
N ARG A 199 1.39 -5.27 -21.11
CA ARG A 199 1.57 -4.55 -22.38
C ARG A 199 0.88 -5.25 -23.55
N SER A 200 0.99 -6.58 -23.63
CA SER A 200 0.35 -7.35 -24.69
C SER A 200 -1.19 -7.21 -24.67
N MET A 201 -1.77 -7.08 -23.47
CA MET A 201 -3.22 -6.88 -23.31
C MET A 201 -3.70 -5.52 -23.82
N VAL A 202 -2.86 -4.48 -23.72
CA VAL A 202 -3.17 -3.14 -24.26
C VAL A 202 -3.17 -3.15 -25.79
N THR A 203 -2.19 -3.80 -26.42
CA THR A 203 -2.11 -3.88 -27.89
C THR A 203 -3.36 -4.51 -28.51
N ILE A 204 -3.86 -5.60 -27.90
CA ILE A 204 -5.03 -6.34 -28.39
C ILE A 204 -6.33 -5.51 -28.28
N GLN A 205 -6.40 -4.51 -27.40
CA GLN A 205 -7.59 -3.65 -27.27
C GLN A 205 -7.71 -2.58 -28.37
N ASN A 206 -6.62 -2.29 -29.08
CA ASN A 206 -6.57 -1.26 -30.11
C ASN A 206 -6.75 -1.81 -31.54
N ASP A 207 -6.90 -3.14 -31.68
CA ASP A 207 -7.24 -3.85 -32.93
C ASP A 207 -8.77 -4.11 -33.02
#